data_AF-A0A3S3UCN3-F1
#
_entry.id   AF-A0A3S3UCN3-F1
#
_cell.length_a   1.000
_cell.length_b   1.000
_cell.length_c   1.000
_cell.angle_alpha   90.00
_cell.angle_beta   90.00
_cell.angle_gamma   90.00
#
_symmetry.space_group_name_H-M   'P 1'
#
loop_
_entity.id
_entity.type
_entity.pdbx_description
1 polymer ?
#
loop_
_entity_poly.entity_id
_entity_poly.type
_entity_poly.pdbx_seq_one_letter_code
_entity_poly.pdbx_strand_id
1 'polypeptide(L)' 'ATVLRLAILLRLATLLHRSRKDETAIVEELIAEEEGLSIRFAKGELDRHPLQLASLKQEATYLKNVDFILKFSS' A
#
# COMPACT_ATOMS: atom_id res chain seq x y z
N ALA A 1 -15.24 9.86 9.27
CA ALA A 1 -14.24 8.77 9.24
C ALA A 1 -14.33 7.90 7.96
N THR A 2 -15.52 7.47 7.52
CA THR A 2 -15.69 6.53 6.38
C THR A 2 -15.13 7.02 5.03
N VAL A 3 -15.37 8.29 4.67
CA VAL A 3 -14.89 8.86 3.39
C VAL A 3 -13.35 8.90 3.32
N LEU A 4 -12.67 9.17 4.43
CA LEU A 4 -11.21 9.17 4.50
C LEU A 4 -10.66 7.77 4.20
N ARG A 5 -11.22 6.72 4.81
CA ARG A 5 -10.79 5.33 4.57
C ARG A 5 -10.99 4.92 3.10
N LEU A 6 -12.12 5.28 2.50
CA LEU A 6 -12.38 5.00 1.08
C LEU A 6 -11.40 5.76 0.16
N ALA A 7 -11.09 7.02 0.49
CA ALA A 7 -10.10 7.79 -0.25
C ALA A 7 -8.69 7.17 -0.15
N ILE A 8 -8.30 6.69 1.03
CA ILE A 8 -7.02 5.99 1.25
C ILE A 8 -6.96 4.70 0.43
N LEU A 9 -8.02 3.87 0.48
CA LEU A 9 -8.08 2.65 -0.32
C LEU A 9 -7.98 2.93 -1.82
N LEU A 10 -8.66 3.98 -2.32
CA LEU A 10 -8.56 4.38 -3.71
C LEU A 10 -7.13 4.82 -4.07
N ARG A 11 -6.49 5.65 -3.24
CA ARG A 11 -5.09 6.07 -3.46
C ARG A 11 -4.15 4.88 -3.53
N LEU A 12 -4.27 3.94 -2.58
CA LEU A 12 -3.46 2.71 -2.57
C LEU A 12 -3.72 1.87 -3.82
N ALA A 13 -4.98 1.69 -4.24
CA ALA A 13 -5.32 0.96 -5.46
C ALA A 13 -4.64 1.59 -6.70
N THR A 14 -4.67 2.91 -6.82
CA THR A 14 -4.00 3.62 -7.94
C THR A 14 -2.47 3.50 -7.90
N LEU A 15 -1.88 3.50 -6.69
CA LEU A 15 -0.44 3.36 -6.51
C LEU A 15 0.03 1.96 -6.93
N LEU A 16 -0.68 0.92 -6.49
CA LEU A 16 -0.35 -0.47 -6.78
C LEU A 16 -0.50 -0.82 -8.27
N HIS A 17 -1.40 -0.16 -9.00
CA HIS A 17 -1.64 -0.41 -10.43
C HIS A 17 -0.92 0.58 -11.37
N ARG A 18 -0.05 1.45 -10.85
CA ARG A 18 0.54 2.58 -11.60
C ARG A 18 1.39 2.14 -12.81
N SER A 19 1.96 0.95 -12.78
CA SER A 19 2.86 0.46 -13.83
C SER A 19 2.19 0.37 -15.20
N ARG A 20 0.86 0.20 -15.28
CA ARG A 20 0.08 -0.06 -16.52
C ARG A 20 0.59 -1.24 -17.39
N LYS A 21 1.72 -1.85 -17.03
CA LYS A 21 2.20 -3.18 -17.44
C LYS A 21 1.82 -4.19 -16.36
N ASP A 22 1.62 -5.44 -16.76
CA ASP A 22 1.26 -6.59 -15.91
C ASP A 22 2.29 -6.97 -14.81
N GLU A 23 3.30 -6.12 -14.57
CA GLU A 23 4.35 -6.31 -13.57
C GLU A 23 4.07 -5.47 -12.32
N THR A 24 2.98 -5.76 -11.62
CA THR A 24 2.67 -5.19 -10.31
C THR A 24 2.92 -6.21 -9.21
N ALA A 25 3.52 -5.79 -8.10
CA ALA A 25 3.79 -6.68 -6.97
C ALA A 25 2.51 -7.41 -6.52
N ILE A 26 2.60 -8.73 -6.38
CA ILE A 26 1.46 -9.57 -6.00
C ILE A 26 1.13 -9.33 -4.52
N VAL A 27 -0.12 -8.96 -4.23
CA VAL A 27 -0.66 -8.84 -2.86
C VAL A 27 -1.28 -10.17 -2.46
N GLU A 28 -0.81 -10.75 -1.35
CA GLU A 28 -1.34 -12.00 -0.79
C GLU A 28 -2.44 -11.75 0.23
N GLU A 29 -2.28 -10.70 1.05
CA GLU A 29 -3.19 -10.44 2.17
C GLU A 29 -3.36 -8.94 2.41
N LEU A 30 -4.58 -8.56 2.77
CA LEU A 30 -4.94 -7.20 3.16
C LEU A 30 -5.76 -7.24 4.45
N ILE A 31 -5.20 -6.69 5.53
CA ILE A 31 -5.83 -6.68 6.86
C ILE A 31 -6.15 -5.24 7.24
N ALA A 32 -7.44 -4.97 7.48
CA ALA A 32 -7.89 -3.70 8.03
C ALA A 32 -7.63 -3.69 9.55
N GLU A 33 -6.91 -2.67 10.01
CA GLU A 33 -6.61 -2.46 11.42
C GLU A 33 -7.48 -1.32 11.98
N GLU A 34 -7.52 -1.18 13.30
CA GLU A 34 -8.27 -0.11 13.97
C GLU A 34 -7.80 1.28 13.49
N GLU A 35 -6.48 1.46 13.36
CA GLU A 35 -5.83 2.73 12.99
C GLU A 35 -5.12 2.67 11.63
N GLY A 36 -5.43 1.68 10.78
CA GLY A 36 -4.63 1.51 9.58
C GLY A 36 -4.94 0.32 8.68
N LEU A 37 -3.93 -0.08 7.92
CA LEU A 37 -3.97 -1.15 6.95
C LEU A 37 -2.63 -1.87 6.89
N SER A 38 -2.67 -3.20 6.95
CA SER A 38 -1.51 -4.06 6.79
C SER A 38 -1.62 -4.81 5.45
N ILE A 39 -0.59 -4.70 4.61
CA ILE A 39 -0.51 -5.34 3.29
C ILE A 39 0.61 -6.38 3.27
N ARG A 40 0.30 -7.63 2.96
CA ARG A 40 1.30 -8.67 2.72
C ARG A 40 1.45 -8.86 1.21
N PHE A 41 2.68 -8.68 0.73
CA PHE A 41 3.06 -9.01 -0.63
C PHE A 41 3.65 -10.42 -0.68
N ALA A 42 3.60 -11.05 -1.85
CA ALA A 42 4.28 -12.32 -2.03
C ALA A 42 5.79 -12.16 -1.85
N LYS A 43 6.44 -13.21 -1.37
CA LYS A 43 7.85 -13.19 -0.97
C LYS A 43 8.75 -12.67 -2.10
N GLY A 44 9.53 -11.63 -1.80
CA GLY A 44 10.49 -11.03 -2.73
C GLY A 44 9.89 -10.10 -3.78
N GLU A 45 8.56 -9.90 -3.82
CA GLU A 45 7.94 -9.00 -4.78
C GLU A 45 8.37 -7.54 -4.56
N LEU A 46 8.43 -7.07 -3.32
CA LEU A 46 8.85 -5.69 -3.03
C LEU A 46 10.32 -5.43 -3.39
N ASP A 47 11.17 -6.45 -3.34
CA ASP A 47 12.57 -6.36 -3.78
C ASP A 47 12.67 -6.31 -5.31
N ARG A 48 11.79 -7.03 -6.01
CA ARG A 48 11.70 -7.03 -7.48
C ARG A 48 11.04 -5.78 -8.04
N HIS A 49 10.27 -5.07 -7.21
CA HIS A 49 9.55 -3.83 -7.57
C HIS A 49 10.00 -2.62 -6.72
N PRO A 50 11.28 -2.17 -6.83
CA PRO A 50 11.85 -1.14 -5.95
C PRO A 50 11.17 0.24 -6.09
N LEU A 51 10.64 0.57 -7.27
CA LEU A 51 9.88 1.81 -7.48
C LEU A 51 8.52 1.78 -6.78
N GLN A 52 7.88 0.61 -6.75
CA GLN A 52 6.63 0.40 -6.01
C GLN A 52 6.90 0.48 -4.51
N LEU A 53 7.98 -0.14 -4.03
CA LEU A 53 8.42 -0.03 -2.65
C LEU A 53 8.71 1.43 -2.23
N ALA A 54 9.40 2.20 -3.07
CA ALA A 54 9.65 3.61 -2.81
C ALA A 54 8.34 4.42 -2.71
N SER A 55 7.39 4.15 -3.60
CA SER A 55 6.06 4.79 -3.60
C SER A 55 5.28 4.43 -2.33
N LEU A 56 5.29 3.16 -1.90
CA LEU A 56 4.64 2.70 -0.67
C LEU A 56 5.25 3.35 0.59
N LYS A 57 6.58 3.45 0.66
CA LYS A 57 7.27 4.14 1.75
C LYS A 57 6.87 5.61 1.84
N GLN A 58 6.78 6.29 0.70
CA GLN A 58 6.36 7.68 0.64
C GLN A 58 4.90 7.84 1.11
N GLU A 59 3.99 7.00 0.61
CA GLU A 59 2.58 7.04 1.00
C GLU A 59 2.39 6.75 2.50
N ALA A 60 3.13 5.79 3.07
CA ALA A 60 3.09 5.52 4.50
C ALA A 60 3.49 6.75 5.35
N THR A 61 4.48 7.51 4.91
CA THR A 61 4.86 8.77 5.58
C THR A 61 3.74 9.81 5.49
N TYR A 62 3.06 9.93 4.35
CA TYR A 62 1.94 10.88 4.21
C TYR A 62 0.75 10.49 5.09
N LEU A 63 0.41 9.20 5.16
CA LEU A 63 -0.73 8.71 5.93
C LEU A 63 -0.55 8.86 7.44
N LYS A 64 0.69 8.85 7.94
CA LYS A 64 0.98 9.15 9.35
C LYS A 64 0.53 10.55 9.78
N ASN A 65 0.47 11.53 8.87
CA ASN A 65 0.01 12.88 9.19
C ASN A 65 -1.50 12.96 9.48
N VAL A 66 -2.25 11.91 9.19
CA VAL A 66 -3.69 11.79 9.44
C VAL A 66 -4.01 10.61 10.36
N ASP A 67 -3.04 10.23 11.21
CA ASP A 67 -3.14 9.13 12.17
C ASP A 67 -3.53 7.78 11.52
N PHE A 68 -3.13 7.57 10.26
CA PHE A 68 -3.37 6.33 9.55
C PHE A 68 -2.06 5.57 9.31
N ILE A 69 -1.97 4.36 9.85
CA ILE A 69 -0.76 3.55 9.80
C ILE A 69 -0.84 2.56 8.63
N LEU A 70 0.01 2.77 7.62
CA LEU A 70 0.21 1.80 6.54
C LEU A 70 1.43 0.92 6.84
N LYS A 71 1.20 -0.40 6.98
CA LYS A 71 2.25 -1.41 7.14
C LYS A 71 2.32 -2.28 5.89
N PHE A 72 3.52 -2.69 5.50
CA PHE A 72 3.71 -3.64 4.41
C PHE A 72 4.93 -4.54 4.61
N SER A 73 4.84 -5.76 4.11
CA SER A 73 5.89 -6.79 4.18
C SER A 73 5.89 -7.68 2.93
N SER A 74 6.99 -8.40 2.66
CA SER A 74 7.03 -9.53 1.72
C SER A 74 7.44 -10.81 2.43
#